data_AF-A0A0F9XEE5-F1
#
_entry.id   AF-A0A0F9XEE5-F1
#
_cell.length_a   1.000
_cell.length_b   1.000
_cell.length_c   1.000
_cell.angle_alpha   90.00
_cell.angle_beta   90.00
_cell.angle_gamma   90.00
#
_symmetry.space_group_name_H-M   'P 1'
#
loop_
_entity.id
_entity.type
_entity.pdbx_description
1 polymer ?
#
loop_
_entity_poly.entity_id
_entity_poly.type
_entity_poly.pdbx_seq_one_letter_code
_entity_poly.pdbx_strand_id
1 'polypeptide(L)'
;MSETKGVTIHPPGTKFAVLCDIDGTLANIDHRRHFIDRYCPNCPRERRTVWVLDEVRGRICTTCESKLTKADWKSFFAGMKDDVVCYPVANILHACKALGFKIVLVTARYEEHKAVTEDWLKRNYVEYDDLYMRCDGDSRKDVLVKKDMLALIRAAYLIHFVIDDRQQMVDMWREEGLTCFQVADGNY
;
A
#
# COMPACT_ATOMS: atom_id res chain seq x y z
N MET A 1 -34.35 -0.85 14.03
CA MET A 1 -34.07 0.09 15.15
C MET A 1 -32.69 0.67 14.90
N SER A 2 -32.60 1.93 14.49
CA SER A 2 -31.31 2.59 14.22
C SER A 2 -30.68 2.98 15.56
N GLU A 3 -29.57 2.35 15.92
CA GLU A 3 -28.70 2.87 16.98
C GLU A 3 -28.16 4.22 16.50
N THR A 4 -28.67 5.29 17.11
CA THR A 4 -28.00 6.59 17.10
C THR A 4 -26.60 6.39 17.65
N LYS A 5 -25.58 6.50 16.78
CA LYS A 5 -24.17 6.54 17.17
C LYS A 5 -23.99 7.68 18.17
N GLY A 6 -23.90 7.33 19.46
CA GLY A 6 -23.60 8.29 20.51
C GLY A 6 -22.27 8.99 20.22
N VAL A 7 -22.15 10.24 20.69
CA VAL A 7 -20.87 10.95 20.68
C VAL A 7 -19.87 10.11 21.45
N THR A 8 -18.87 9.56 20.75
CA THR A 8 -17.81 8.79 21.38
C THR A 8 -16.82 9.79 22.01
N ILE A 9 -16.83 9.87 23.34
CA ILE A 9 -15.88 10.71 24.08
C ILE A 9 -14.59 9.90 24.26
N HIS A 10 -13.48 10.39 23.74
CA HIS A 10 -12.19 9.75 23.86
C HIS A 10 -11.40 10.31 25.06
N PRO A 11 -10.59 9.48 25.75
CA PRO A 11 -9.74 9.96 26.84
C PRO A 11 -8.81 11.10 26.40
N PRO A 12 -8.52 12.07 27.29
CA PRO A 12 -7.50 13.09 27.02
C PRO A 12 -6.17 12.45 26.61
N GLY A 13 -5.54 12.99 25.56
CA GLY A 13 -4.26 12.46 25.03
C GLY A 13 -4.40 11.33 24.00
N THR A 14 -5.62 10.96 23.61
CA THR A 14 -5.85 10.01 22.51
C THR A 14 -5.19 10.52 21.22
N LYS A 15 -4.33 9.70 20.63
CA LYS A 15 -3.70 9.99 19.34
C LYS A 15 -4.56 9.42 18.22
N PHE A 16 -5.28 10.27 17.51
CA PHE A 16 -6.02 9.88 16.32
C PHE A 16 -5.08 9.79 15.13
N ALA A 17 -5.16 8.71 14.36
CA ALA A 17 -4.27 8.50 13.21
C ALA A 17 -5.03 8.24 11.91
N VAL A 18 -4.42 8.68 10.81
CA VAL A 18 -4.73 8.27 9.44
C VAL A 18 -3.59 7.42 8.95
N LEU A 19 -3.90 6.24 8.42
CA LEU A 19 -2.92 5.35 7.81
C LEU A 19 -2.90 5.60 6.30
N CYS A 20 -1.71 5.58 5.71
CA CYS A 20 -1.55 5.73 4.26
C CYS A 20 -0.51 4.76 3.73
N ASP A 21 -0.89 4.01 2.69
CA ASP A 21 0.07 3.29 1.87
C ASP A 21 0.93 4.25 1.03
N ILE A 22 2.08 3.76 0.55
CA ILE A 22 2.98 4.53 -0.31
C ILE A 22 2.82 4.13 -1.79
N ASP A 23 3.13 2.89 -2.16
CA ASP A 23 3.35 2.48 -3.55
C ASP A 23 2.03 2.27 -4.32
N GLY A 24 1.67 3.24 -5.17
CA GLY A 24 0.40 3.29 -5.91
C GLY A 24 -0.68 4.09 -5.20
N THR A 25 -0.39 4.54 -3.97
CA THR A 25 -1.26 5.39 -3.14
C THR A 25 -0.72 6.83 -3.07
N LEU A 26 0.35 7.05 -2.28
CA LEU A 26 1.00 8.35 -2.15
C LEU A 26 2.04 8.60 -3.25
N ALA A 27 2.70 7.54 -3.69
CA ALA A 27 3.68 7.54 -4.77
C ALA A 27 3.06 6.91 -6.02
N ASN A 28 3.03 7.66 -7.13
CA ASN A 28 2.74 7.09 -8.43
C ASN A 28 3.96 6.26 -8.88
N ILE A 29 3.69 4.99 -9.20
CA ILE A 29 4.69 3.97 -9.56
C ILE A 29 4.66 3.57 -11.04
N ASP A 30 3.88 4.25 -11.88
CA ASP A 30 3.60 3.85 -13.26
C ASP A 30 4.89 3.66 -14.09
N HIS A 31 5.89 4.51 -13.89
CA HIS A 31 7.16 4.45 -14.63
C HIS A 31 7.96 3.18 -14.33
N ARG A 32 7.72 2.52 -13.19
CA ARG A 32 8.43 1.31 -12.76
C ARG A 32 7.55 0.08 -12.63
N ARG A 33 6.23 0.24 -12.70
CA ARG A 33 5.25 -0.86 -12.61
C ARG A 33 5.50 -1.99 -13.60
N HIS A 34 5.96 -1.64 -14.80
CA HIS A 34 6.30 -2.61 -15.85
C HIS A 34 7.36 -3.65 -15.45
N PHE A 35 8.17 -3.40 -14.41
CA PHE A 35 9.13 -4.38 -13.88
C PHE A 35 8.45 -5.53 -13.12
N ILE A 36 7.27 -5.29 -12.54
CA ILE A 36 6.54 -6.30 -11.74
C ILE A 36 5.31 -6.84 -12.47
N ASP A 37 4.82 -6.12 -13.47
CA ASP A 37 3.73 -6.56 -14.33
C ASP A 37 4.10 -7.88 -15.02
N ARG A 38 3.16 -8.83 -14.93
CA ARG A 38 3.31 -10.17 -15.49
C ARG A 38 2.63 -10.22 -16.84
N TYR A 39 3.35 -10.70 -17.85
CA TYR A 39 2.77 -10.92 -19.17
C TYR A 39 3.18 -12.29 -19.73
N CYS A 40 2.37 -12.78 -20.66
CA CYS A 40 2.69 -13.98 -21.42
C CYS A 40 3.63 -13.62 -22.58
N PRO A 41 4.83 -14.22 -22.69
CA PRO A 41 5.74 -13.95 -23.80
C PRO A 41 5.22 -14.50 -25.15
N ASN A 42 4.30 -15.46 -25.11
CA ASN A 42 3.80 -16.20 -26.28
C ASN A 42 2.42 -15.70 -26.76
N CYS A 43 1.85 -14.67 -26.14
CA CYS A 43 0.54 -14.12 -26.53
C CYS A 43 0.63 -12.61 -26.82
N PRO A 44 -0.23 -12.08 -27.71
CA PRO A 44 -0.32 -10.65 -27.97
C PRO A 44 -0.58 -9.85 -26.68
N ARG A 45 0.17 -8.75 -26.48
CA ARG A 45 0.09 -7.90 -25.27
C ARG A 45 -1.18 -7.06 -25.18
N GLU A 46 -2.03 -7.12 -26.20
CA GLU A 46 -3.24 -6.28 -26.34
C GLU A 46 -4.38 -6.69 -25.40
N ARG A 47 -4.24 -7.79 -24.65
CA ARG A 47 -5.14 -8.16 -23.56
C ARG A 47 -4.33 -8.25 -22.27
N ARG A 48 -4.82 -7.65 -21.16
CA ARG A 48 -4.30 -7.97 -19.81
C ARG A 48 -4.25 -9.49 -19.72
N THR A 49 -3.06 -10.05 -19.51
CA THR A 49 -2.90 -11.50 -19.53
C THR A 49 -3.74 -12.07 -18.39
N VAL A 50 -4.80 -12.79 -18.72
CA VAL A 50 -5.55 -13.58 -17.76
C VAL A 50 -4.70 -14.80 -17.43
N TRP A 51 -4.56 -15.09 -16.15
CA TRP A 51 -3.71 -16.17 -15.66
C TRP A 51 -4.42 -16.93 -14.54
N VAL A 52 -4.02 -18.18 -14.40
CA VAL A 52 -4.39 -19.01 -13.24
C VAL A 52 -3.12 -19.40 -12.50
N LEU A 53 -3.23 -19.58 -11.19
CA LEU A 53 -2.17 -20.15 -10.38
C LEU A 53 -2.28 -21.68 -10.48
N ASP A 54 -1.33 -22.29 -11.18
CA ASP A 54 -1.12 -23.73 -11.17
C ASP A 54 -0.14 -24.08 -10.04
N GLU A 55 -0.49 -25.04 -9.19
CA GLU A 55 0.29 -25.38 -7.99
C GLU A 55 1.70 -25.90 -8.31
N VAL A 56 1.89 -26.51 -9.49
CA VAL A 56 3.16 -27.11 -9.92
C VAL A 56 3.97 -26.14 -10.79
N ARG A 57 3.30 -25.44 -11.69
CA ARG A 57 3.91 -24.63 -12.75
C ARG A 57 4.00 -23.14 -12.38
N GLY A 58 3.27 -22.71 -11.35
CA GLY A 58 3.13 -21.32 -10.95
C GLY A 58 2.07 -20.59 -11.78
N ARG A 59 2.26 -19.28 -11.99
CA ARG A 59 1.32 -18.49 -12.81
C ARG A 59 1.46 -18.86 -14.29
N ILE A 60 0.40 -19.40 -14.87
CA ILE A 60 0.34 -19.78 -16.28
C ILE A 60 -0.71 -18.94 -17.03
N CYS A 61 -0.41 -18.63 -18.28
CA CYS A 61 -1.34 -17.95 -19.18
C CYS A 61 -2.56 -18.84 -19.45
N THR A 62 -3.78 -18.32 -19.30
CA THR A 62 -5.00 -19.10 -19.58
C THR A 62 -5.23 -19.35 -21.07
N THR A 63 -4.49 -18.67 -21.95
CA THR A 63 -4.64 -18.80 -23.41
C THR A 63 -3.74 -19.87 -24.02
N CYS A 64 -2.47 -19.94 -23.60
CA CYS A 64 -1.48 -20.84 -24.20
C CYS A 64 -0.71 -21.69 -23.17
N GLU A 65 -1.10 -21.63 -21.90
CA GLU A 65 -0.49 -22.39 -20.78
C GLU A 65 0.99 -22.11 -20.51
N SER A 66 1.62 -21.20 -21.26
CA SER A 66 2.99 -20.81 -21.02
C SER A 66 3.14 -20.08 -19.68
N LYS A 67 4.32 -20.22 -19.07
CA LYS A 67 4.68 -19.48 -17.84
C LYS A 67 4.76 -17.99 -18.13
N LEU A 68 4.23 -17.18 -17.21
CA LEU A 68 4.39 -15.73 -17.29
C LEU A 68 5.83 -15.30 -16.99
N THR A 69 6.16 -14.08 -17.40
CA THR A 69 7.42 -13.42 -17.04
C THR A 69 7.62 -13.35 -15.52
N LYS A 70 8.89 -13.31 -15.09
CA LYS A 70 9.24 -13.07 -13.69
C LYS A 70 9.19 -11.57 -13.39
N ALA A 71 8.78 -11.21 -12.18
CA ALA A 71 8.90 -9.82 -11.71
C ALA A 71 10.37 -9.54 -11.42
N ASP A 72 10.81 -8.35 -11.81
CA ASP A 72 12.11 -7.79 -11.50
C ASP A 72 11.96 -6.79 -10.36
N TRP A 73 11.86 -7.31 -9.13
CA TRP A 73 11.76 -6.49 -7.93
C TRP A 73 12.97 -5.59 -7.71
N LYS A 74 14.15 -6.03 -8.15
CA LYS A 74 15.38 -5.24 -8.01
C LYS A 74 15.28 -3.94 -8.83
N SER A 75 14.90 -4.04 -10.10
CA SER A 75 14.71 -2.86 -10.95
C SER A 75 13.51 -2.03 -10.53
N PHE A 76 12.43 -2.66 -10.06
CA PHE A 76 11.29 -1.96 -9.47
C PHE A 76 11.71 -1.07 -8.30
N PHE A 77 12.44 -1.61 -7.30
CA PHE A 77 12.85 -0.81 -6.15
C PHE A 77 13.93 0.23 -6.51
N ALA A 78 14.81 -0.05 -7.47
CA ALA A 78 15.81 0.92 -7.92
C ALA A 78 15.21 2.24 -8.45
N GLY A 79 13.98 2.20 -8.97
CA GLY A 79 13.28 3.38 -9.51
C GLY A 79 12.48 4.21 -8.50
N MET A 80 12.42 3.82 -7.22
CA MET A 80 11.51 4.47 -6.24
C MET A 80 11.86 5.93 -5.93
N LYS A 81 13.14 6.31 -6.07
CA LYS A 81 13.60 7.68 -5.85
C LYS A 81 13.00 8.69 -6.84
N ASP A 82 12.52 8.17 -7.98
CA ASP A 82 11.97 8.91 -9.11
C ASP A 82 10.43 8.84 -9.16
N ASP A 83 9.79 8.29 -8.12
CA ASP A 83 8.33 8.30 -7.99
C ASP A 83 7.77 9.72 -8.04
N VAL A 84 6.62 9.89 -8.68
CA VAL A 84 5.89 11.16 -8.69
C VAL A 84 4.86 11.15 -7.57
N VAL A 85 4.69 12.26 -6.86
CA VAL A 85 3.70 12.36 -5.78
C VAL A 85 2.28 12.32 -6.33
N CYS A 86 1.42 11.53 -5.70
CA CYS A 86 -0.02 11.64 -5.86
C CYS A 86 -0.53 12.85 -5.05
N TYR A 87 -0.52 14.04 -5.67
CA TYR A 87 -0.92 15.28 -5.01
C TYR A 87 -2.30 15.25 -4.32
N PRO A 88 -3.35 14.61 -4.89
CA PRO A 88 -4.63 14.48 -4.20
C PRO A 88 -4.51 13.77 -2.84
N VAL A 89 -3.74 12.68 -2.78
CA VAL A 89 -3.51 11.94 -1.52
C VAL A 89 -2.65 12.76 -0.57
N ALA A 90 -1.56 13.36 -1.05
CA ALA A 90 -0.69 14.21 -0.23
C ALA A 90 -1.47 15.38 0.42
N ASN A 91 -2.34 16.05 -0.35
CA ASN A 91 -3.17 17.14 0.15
C ASN A 91 -4.15 16.68 1.24
N ILE A 92 -4.70 15.46 1.14
CA ILE A 92 -5.54 14.88 2.21
C ILE A 92 -4.70 14.65 3.47
N LEU A 93 -3.49 14.10 3.34
CA LEU A 93 -2.61 13.90 4.50
C LEU A 93 -2.23 15.22 5.17
N HIS A 94 -1.89 16.24 4.40
CA HIS A 94 -1.62 17.59 4.93
C HIS A 94 -2.83 18.17 5.66
N ALA A 95 -4.03 18.05 5.07
CA ALA A 95 -5.26 18.51 5.71
C ALA A 95 -5.55 17.76 7.01
N CYS A 96 -5.40 16.43 7.03
CA CYS A 96 -5.55 15.63 8.24
C CYS A 96 -4.53 16.03 9.31
N LYS A 97 -3.27 16.24 8.94
CA LYS A 97 -2.23 16.68 9.88
C LYS A 97 -2.56 18.06 10.47
N ALA A 98 -3.03 19.01 9.65
CA ALA A 98 -3.45 20.33 10.10
C ALA A 98 -4.65 20.28 11.08
N LEU A 99 -5.50 19.25 10.96
CA LEU A 99 -6.60 18.97 11.90
C LEU A 99 -6.13 18.24 13.18
N GLY A 100 -4.84 17.95 13.32
CA GLY A 100 -4.25 17.29 14.49
C GLY A 100 -4.19 15.77 14.42
N PHE A 101 -4.55 15.16 13.29
CA PHE A 101 -4.35 13.72 13.09
C PHE A 101 -2.85 13.40 12.94
N LYS A 102 -2.47 12.24 13.46
CA LYS A 102 -1.17 11.62 13.24
C LYS A 102 -1.18 10.92 11.89
N ILE A 103 -0.13 11.17 11.10
CA ILE A 103 0.00 10.55 9.78
C ILE A 103 0.95 9.36 9.93
N VAL A 104 0.42 8.15 9.75
CA VAL A 104 1.17 6.91 9.86
C VAL A 104 1.30 6.28 8.48
N LEU A 105 2.52 6.20 7.95
CA LEU A 105 2.79 5.58 6.66
C LEU A 105 3.03 4.07 6.85
N VAL A 106 2.39 3.25 6.02
CA VAL A 106 2.47 1.79 6.10
C VAL A 106 2.80 1.21 4.72
N THR A 107 4.02 0.74 4.54
CA THR A 107 4.52 0.30 3.22
C THR A 107 5.09 -1.11 3.25
N ALA A 108 4.95 -1.81 2.12
CA ALA A 108 5.60 -3.09 1.88
C ALA A 108 7.06 -2.97 1.42
N ARG A 109 7.61 -1.74 1.27
CA ARG A 109 9.04 -1.52 1.06
C ARG A 109 9.83 -2.10 2.23
N TYR A 110 10.95 -2.74 1.91
CA TYR A 110 11.88 -3.27 2.89
C TYR A 110 12.60 -2.16 3.68
N GLU A 111 12.99 -2.46 4.92
CA GLU A 111 13.75 -1.53 5.79
C GLU A 111 15.09 -1.12 5.17
N GLU A 112 15.73 -1.98 4.38
CA GLU A 112 16.93 -1.63 3.60
C GLU A 112 16.70 -0.43 2.64
N HIS A 113 15.43 -0.15 2.28
CA HIS A 113 15.02 0.99 1.45
C HIS A 113 14.51 2.19 2.25
N LYS A 114 14.68 2.20 3.58
CA LYS A 114 14.23 3.29 4.44
C LYS A 114 14.84 4.63 4.04
N ALA A 115 16.17 4.69 3.92
CA ALA A 115 16.87 5.94 3.63
C ALA A 115 16.40 6.61 2.33
N VAL A 116 16.21 5.84 1.26
CA VAL A 116 15.72 6.37 -0.03
C VAL A 116 14.23 6.76 0.03
N THR A 117 13.43 6.06 0.83
CA THR A 117 12.02 6.38 1.04
C THR A 117 11.86 7.68 1.83
N GLU A 118 12.61 7.84 2.92
CA GLU A 118 12.59 9.06 3.75
C GLU A 118 13.12 10.28 2.98
N ASP A 119 14.17 10.11 2.18
CA ASP A 119 14.67 11.16 1.28
C ASP A 119 13.61 11.59 0.26
N TRP A 120 12.91 10.63 -0.35
CA TRP A 120 11.81 10.92 -1.27
C TRP A 120 10.66 11.66 -0.57
N LEU A 121 10.23 11.22 0.62
CA LEU A 121 9.18 11.89 1.40
C LEU A 121 9.57 13.33 1.74
N LYS A 122 10.82 13.54 2.17
CA LYS A 122 11.37 14.85 2.51
C LYS A 122 11.42 15.79 1.32
N ARG A 123 11.96 15.34 0.17
CA ARG A 123 12.04 16.14 -1.07
C ARG A 123 10.67 16.57 -1.58
N ASN A 124 9.65 15.79 -1.28
CA ASN A 124 8.27 16.02 -1.69
C ASN A 124 7.40 16.68 -0.61
N TYR A 125 7.99 17.14 0.49
CA TYR A 125 7.29 17.83 1.58
C TYR A 125 6.13 17.01 2.18
N VAL A 126 6.27 15.68 2.24
CA VAL A 126 5.31 14.82 2.91
C VAL A 126 5.70 14.70 4.38
N GLU A 127 4.91 15.31 5.26
CA GLU A 127 5.08 15.20 6.70
C GLU A 127 4.37 13.95 7.24
N TYR A 128 5.08 13.18 8.05
CA TYR A 128 4.54 11.99 8.72
C TYR A 128 4.98 11.94 10.19
N ASP A 129 4.28 11.15 11.00
CA ASP A 129 4.58 10.96 12.42
C ASP A 129 5.29 9.61 12.65
N ASP A 130 4.86 8.55 11.96
CA ASP A 130 5.52 7.23 11.99
C ASP A 130 5.56 6.58 10.60
N LEU A 131 6.57 5.75 10.37
CA LEU A 131 6.76 4.96 9.14
C LEU A 131 6.99 3.50 9.51
N TYR A 132 6.05 2.64 9.12
CA TYR A 132 6.12 1.19 9.28
C TYR A 132 6.50 0.56 7.95
N MET A 133 7.60 -0.19 7.96
CA MET A 133 8.21 -0.84 6.79
C MET A 133 8.37 -2.33 7.01
N ARG A 134 8.46 -3.08 5.93
CA ARG A 134 8.63 -4.53 5.97
C ARG A 134 10.05 -4.85 6.44
N CYS A 135 10.18 -5.71 7.46
CA CYS A 135 11.49 -6.18 7.90
C CYS A 135 12.26 -6.87 6.76
N ASP A 136 13.58 -6.66 6.71
CA ASP A 136 14.44 -7.29 5.73
C ASP A 136 14.37 -8.83 5.83
N GLY A 137 14.30 -9.49 4.67
CA GLY A 137 14.16 -10.96 4.59
C GLY A 137 12.74 -11.50 4.78
N ASP A 138 11.76 -10.66 5.15
CA ASP A 138 10.36 -11.09 5.21
C ASP A 138 9.77 -11.24 3.80
N SER A 139 9.54 -12.49 3.39
CA SER A 139 8.97 -12.86 2.09
C SER A 139 7.47 -13.18 2.13
N ARG A 140 6.81 -12.96 3.27
CA ARG A 140 5.37 -13.21 3.43
C ARG A 140 4.56 -12.22 2.59
N LYS A 141 3.30 -12.58 2.30
CA LYS A 141 2.37 -11.71 1.57
C LYS A 141 2.16 -10.37 2.29
N ASP A 142 1.98 -9.29 1.54
CA ASP A 142 1.74 -7.93 2.06
C ASP A 142 0.63 -7.90 3.13
N VAL A 143 -0.45 -8.68 2.95
CA VAL A 143 -1.55 -8.83 3.91
C VAL A 143 -1.02 -9.18 5.31
N LEU A 144 -0.15 -10.19 5.41
CA LEU A 144 0.34 -10.68 6.69
C LEU A 144 1.26 -9.65 7.35
N VAL A 145 2.12 -9.02 6.55
CA VAL A 145 3.04 -7.98 7.03
C VAL A 145 2.29 -6.75 7.52
N LYS A 146 1.31 -6.25 6.76
CA LYS A 146 0.50 -5.10 7.17
C LYS A 146 -0.40 -5.41 8.37
N LYS A 147 -0.86 -6.65 8.56
CA LYS A 147 -1.57 -7.08 9.79
C LYS A 147 -0.66 -7.05 11.02
N ASP A 148 0.58 -7.51 10.90
CA ASP A 148 1.55 -7.42 12.00
C ASP A 148 1.83 -5.94 12.36
N MET A 149 2.00 -5.07 11.36
CA MET A 149 2.13 -3.62 11.58
C MET A 149 0.89 -3.02 12.24
N LEU A 150 -0.31 -3.41 11.80
CA LEU A 150 -1.57 -2.91 12.36
C LEU A 150 -1.69 -3.19 13.86
N ALA A 151 -1.25 -4.38 14.30
CA ALA A 151 -1.26 -4.73 15.72
C ALA A 151 -0.41 -3.75 16.55
N LEU A 152 0.76 -3.35 16.05
CA LEU A 152 1.63 -2.36 16.70
C LEU A 152 0.99 -0.97 16.68
N ILE A 153 0.42 -0.56 15.54
CA ILE A 153 -0.21 0.75 15.37
C ILE A 153 -1.40 0.91 16.32
N ARG A 154 -2.24 -0.13 16.45
CA ARG A 154 -3.42 -0.12 17.36
C ARG A 154 -3.05 0.02 18.84
N ALA A 155 -1.83 -0.36 19.23
CA ALA A 155 -1.35 -0.14 20.59
C ALA A 155 -1.04 1.34 20.89
N ALA A 156 -0.80 2.15 19.86
CA ALA A 156 -0.40 3.55 19.99
C ALA A 156 -1.45 4.57 19.51
N TYR A 157 -2.36 4.15 18.63
CA TYR A 157 -3.24 5.03 17.88
C TYR A 157 -4.69 4.55 17.84
N LEU A 158 -5.61 5.51 17.86
CA LEU A 158 -6.97 5.31 17.41
C LEU A 158 -7.08 5.64 15.92
N ILE A 159 -7.22 4.62 15.09
CA ILE A 159 -7.21 4.75 13.63
C ILE A 159 -8.57 5.24 13.15
N HIS A 160 -8.59 6.32 12.37
CA HIS A 160 -9.82 6.91 11.83
C HIS A 160 -10.20 6.33 10.47
N PHE A 161 -9.22 6.26 9.56
CA PHE A 161 -9.34 5.59 8.27
C PHE A 161 -7.96 5.26 7.70
N VAL A 162 -7.97 4.43 6.65
CA VAL A 162 -6.81 4.01 5.87
C VAL A 162 -6.98 4.48 4.43
N ILE A 163 -5.89 4.89 3.77
CA ILE A 163 -5.82 5.14 2.33
C ILE A 163 -4.90 4.07 1.72
N ASP A 164 -5.40 3.31 0.75
CA ASP A 164 -4.65 2.24 0.08
C ASP A 164 -5.16 2.09 -1.38
N ASP A 165 -4.37 1.50 -2.26
CA ASP A 165 -4.66 1.39 -3.70
C ASP A 165 -5.15 -0.01 -4.09
N ARG A 166 -4.64 -1.05 -3.41
CA ARG A 166 -4.81 -2.46 -3.77
C ARG A 166 -6.08 -3.05 -3.18
N GLN A 167 -6.87 -3.73 -4.02
CA GLN A 167 -8.12 -4.36 -3.57
C GLN A 167 -7.90 -5.33 -2.41
N GLN A 168 -6.87 -6.18 -2.49
CA GLN A 168 -6.55 -7.12 -1.42
C GLN A 168 -6.21 -6.42 -0.08
N MET A 169 -5.56 -5.26 -0.11
CA MET A 169 -5.28 -4.49 1.10
C MET A 169 -6.55 -3.83 1.63
N VAL A 170 -7.34 -3.22 0.74
CA VAL A 170 -8.62 -2.59 1.06
C VAL A 170 -9.57 -3.59 1.73
N ASP A 171 -9.68 -4.81 1.18
CA ASP A 171 -10.49 -5.88 1.76
C ASP A 171 -9.98 -6.25 3.15
N MET A 172 -8.66 -6.43 3.31
CA MET A 172 -8.05 -6.71 4.60
C MET A 172 -8.33 -5.60 5.63
N TRP A 173 -8.16 -4.33 5.28
CA TRP A 173 -8.42 -3.22 6.19
C TRP A 173 -9.87 -3.20 6.65
N ARG A 174 -10.81 -3.48 5.73
CA ARG A 174 -12.24 -3.55 6.04
C ARG A 174 -12.59 -4.75 6.90
N GLU A 175 -11.97 -5.92 6.66
CA GLU A 175 -12.09 -7.11 7.51
C GLU A 175 -11.59 -6.84 8.94
N GLU A 176 -10.55 -6.03 9.10
CA GLU A 176 -10.04 -5.57 10.40
C GLU A 176 -10.90 -4.44 11.01
N GLY A 177 -12.07 -4.14 10.43
CA GLY A 177 -13.03 -3.16 10.95
C GLY A 177 -12.64 -1.70 10.72
N LEU A 178 -11.75 -1.42 9.76
CA LEU A 178 -11.33 -0.06 9.41
C LEU A 178 -12.05 0.46 8.17
N THR A 179 -12.38 1.75 8.18
CA THR A 179 -12.77 2.46 6.96
C THR A 179 -11.54 2.59 6.06
N CYS A 180 -11.62 2.10 4.82
CA CYS A 180 -10.56 2.22 3.83
C CYS A 180 -11.04 2.97 2.59
N PHE A 181 -10.37 4.08 2.26
CA PHE A 181 -10.54 4.83 1.03
C PHE A 181 -9.59 4.26 -0.02
N GLN A 182 -10.17 3.65 -1.05
CA GLN A 182 -9.43 3.09 -2.17
C GLN A 182 -9.20 4.16 -3.23
N VAL A 183 -7.94 4.42 -3.59
CA VAL A 183 -7.59 5.57 -4.46
C VAL A 183 -7.20 5.18 -5.89
N ALA A 184 -7.23 3.89 -6.21
CA ALA A 184 -7.01 3.37 -7.56
C ALA A 184 -7.85 2.11 -7.81
N ASP A 185 -7.95 1.66 -9.07
CA ASP A 185 -8.76 0.50 -9.45
C ASP A 185 -8.40 -0.82 -8.74
N GLY A 186 -7.23 -0.91 -8.10
CA GLY A 186 -6.82 -2.06 -7.28
C GLY A 186 -6.63 -3.40 -7.98
N ASN A 187 -6.77 -3.46 -9.31
CA ASN A 187 -6.80 -4.69 -10.11
C ASN A 187 -5.40 -5.20 -10.53
N TYR A 188 -4.48 -5.45 -9.60
CA TYR A 188 -3.11 -5.89 -9.89
C TYR A 188 -2.50 -6.80 -8.84
#